data_AF-A0AAD5AEW9-F1
#
_entry.id   AF-A0AAD5AEW9-F1
#
_cell.length_a   1.000
_cell.length_b   1.000
_cell.length_c   1.000
_cell.angle_alpha   90.00
_cell.angle_beta   90.00
_cell.angle_gamma   90.00
#
_symmetry.space_group_name_H-M   'P 1'
#
loop_
_entity.id
_entity.type
_entity.pdbx_description
1 polymer ?
#
loop_
_entity_poly.entity_id
_entity_poly.type
_entity_poly.pdbx_seq_one_letter_code
_entity_poly.pdbx_strand_id
1 'polypeptide(L)'
;EAYATKENSGNYLHISADSAELQINDDSKFLLHFKSSVQDQDLTYLILSKGQIVKAERYNRKGQSIISLSVRITKDLVPSFRLVAYYHVGSEVVSDSIWVDVKDTCMGTLKLSLKDNPDGKIYEPYVEFDLVVTGDPSAKVGLVAVDKGVFVLNKNRLT
;
A
#
# COMPACT_ATOMS: atom_id res chain seq x y z
N GLU A 1 -21.06 0.09 15.20
CA GLU A 1 -21.33 -0.40 16.57
C GLU A 1 -20.08 -0.14 17.41
N ALA A 2 -20.22 0.28 18.67
CA ALA A 2 -19.06 0.49 19.53
C ALA A 2 -18.46 -0.87 19.94
N TYR A 3 -17.13 -0.98 19.99
CA TYR A 3 -16.47 -2.22 20.38
C TYR A 3 -16.84 -2.61 21.81
N ALA A 4 -17.33 -3.83 22.00
CA ALA A 4 -17.63 -4.42 23.31
C ALA A 4 -16.60 -5.50 23.64
N THR A 5 -15.93 -5.37 24.78
CA THR A 5 -14.93 -6.34 25.25
C THR A 5 -15.56 -7.64 25.69
N LYS A 6 -14.83 -8.75 25.61
CA LYS A 6 -15.29 -10.04 26.14
C LYS A 6 -15.56 -9.91 27.62
N GLU A 7 -16.78 -10.22 28.06
CA GLU A 7 -17.18 -10.22 29.48
C GLU A 7 -16.88 -8.89 30.23
N ASN A 8 -16.89 -7.74 29.53
CA ASN A 8 -16.49 -6.45 30.12
C ASN A 8 -15.05 -6.44 30.71
N SER A 9 -14.14 -7.23 30.12
CA SER A 9 -12.72 -7.31 30.53
C SER A 9 -12.02 -5.95 30.56
N GLY A 10 -12.47 -5.00 29.74
CA GLY A 10 -11.83 -3.70 29.61
C GLY A 10 -10.47 -3.74 28.92
N ASN A 11 -10.15 -4.85 28.22
CA ASN A 11 -8.93 -4.99 27.44
C ASN A 11 -9.12 -4.42 26.03
N TYR A 12 -8.19 -3.57 25.58
CA TYR A 12 -8.26 -2.91 24.27
C TYR A 12 -6.91 -2.91 23.56
N LEU A 13 -7.01 -2.88 22.23
CA LEU A 13 -5.95 -2.54 21.31
C LEU A 13 -6.50 -1.43 20.41
N HIS A 14 -5.71 -0.39 20.19
CA HIS A 14 -6.04 0.63 19.20
C HIS A 14 -4.82 0.93 18.34
N ILE A 15 -4.99 0.86 17.02
CA ILE A 15 -3.96 1.20 16.05
C ILE A 15 -4.27 2.60 15.51
N SER A 16 -3.30 3.49 15.61
CA SER A 16 -3.35 4.82 15.01
C SER A 16 -2.21 5.00 14.01
N ALA A 17 -2.47 5.75 12.94
CA ALA A 17 -1.53 6.08 11.88
C ALA A 17 -1.55 7.59 11.62
N ASP A 18 -0.45 8.13 11.11
CA ASP A 18 -0.43 9.50 10.59
C ASP A 18 -1.30 9.60 9.32
N SER A 19 -2.03 10.71 9.15
CA SER A 19 -3.09 10.87 8.14
C SER A 19 -2.58 11.27 6.75
N ALA A 20 -1.39 10.81 6.34
CA ALA A 20 -0.82 11.12 5.03
C ALA A 20 -1.00 9.95 4.06
N GLU A 21 -1.32 10.26 2.80
CA GLU A 21 -1.25 9.29 1.70
C GLU A 21 0.21 8.83 1.52
N LEU A 22 0.44 7.53 1.67
CA LEU A 22 1.79 6.97 1.66
C LEU A 22 2.26 6.66 0.24
N GLN A 23 3.57 6.77 0.00
CA GLN A 23 4.21 6.43 -1.26
C GLN A 23 5.20 5.28 -1.09
N ILE A 24 5.49 4.58 -2.19
CA ILE A 24 6.57 3.59 -2.21
C ILE A 24 7.86 4.28 -1.77
N ASN A 25 8.61 3.64 -0.88
CA ASN A 25 9.80 4.17 -0.22
C ASN A 25 9.55 5.18 0.91
N ASP A 26 8.33 5.28 1.43
CA ASP A 26 8.09 5.94 2.71
C ASP A 26 8.38 5.02 3.89
N ASP A 27 8.78 5.60 5.01
CA ASP A 27 8.83 4.94 6.32
C ASP A 27 7.65 5.42 7.16
N SER A 28 6.69 4.54 7.37
CA SER A 28 5.46 4.85 8.10
C SER A 28 5.52 4.30 9.51
N LYS A 29 5.05 5.08 10.48
CA LYS A 29 4.94 4.68 11.87
C LYS A 29 3.49 4.46 12.24
N PHE A 30 3.22 3.31 12.83
CA PHE A 30 1.93 2.95 13.39
C PHE A 30 2.07 2.85 14.90
N LEU A 31 1.22 3.56 15.63
CA LEU A 31 1.20 3.52 17.09
C LEU A 31 0.11 2.56 17.54
N LEU A 32 0.51 1.56 18.33
CA LEU A 32 -0.38 0.57 18.91
C LEU A 32 -0.53 0.92 20.39
N HIS A 33 -1.74 1.32 20.77
CA HIS A 33 -2.11 1.67 22.13
C HIS A 33 -2.77 0.47 22.80
N PHE A 34 -2.29 0.13 24.00
CA PHE A 34 -2.74 -1.03 24.74
C PHE A 34 -3.40 -0.63 26.05
N LYS A 35 -4.51 -1.29 26.35
CA LYS A 35 -5.08 -1.35 27.70
C LYS A 35 -5.24 -2.82 28.05
N SER A 36 -4.45 -3.32 28.99
CA SER A 36 -4.48 -4.71 29.42
C SER A 36 -4.09 -4.81 30.90
N SER A 37 -4.68 -5.78 31.60
CA SER A 37 -4.30 -6.14 32.98
C SER A 37 -2.97 -6.88 33.08
N VAL A 38 -2.46 -7.42 31.96
CA VAL A 38 -1.19 -8.17 31.90
C VAL A 38 -0.09 -7.29 31.33
N GLN A 39 1.04 -7.19 32.04
CA GLN A 39 2.19 -6.39 31.61
C GLN A 39 2.88 -6.98 30.38
N ASP A 40 3.25 -8.26 30.47
CA ASP A 40 4.03 -8.95 29.44
C ASP A 40 3.10 -9.74 28.50
N GLN A 41 3.09 -9.36 27.23
CA GLN A 41 2.20 -9.96 26.24
C GLN A 41 2.89 -10.12 24.89
N ASP A 42 2.61 -11.23 24.23
CA ASP A 42 2.99 -11.40 22.85
C ASP A 42 1.94 -10.75 21.94
N LEU A 43 2.37 -9.69 21.28
CA LEU A 43 1.66 -9.07 20.19
C LEU A 43 2.02 -9.81 18.90
N THR A 44 1.02 -10.13 18.09
CA THR A 44 1.22 -10.53 16.70
C THR A 44 0.64 -9.47 15.78
N TYR A 45 1.36 -9.09 14.73
CA TYR A 45 0.83 -8.23 13.69
C TYR A 45 1.03 -8.84 12.31
N LEU A 46 0.10 -8.53 11.43
CA LEU A 46 -0.01 -9.01 10.07
C LEU A 46 -0.18 -7.81 9.13
N ILE A 47 0.54 -7.82 8.02
CA ILE A 47 0.32 -6.90 6.91
C ILE A 47 -0.30 -7.72 5.78
N LEU A 48 -1.52 -7.37 5.41
CA LEU A 48 -2.26 -8.02 4.33
C LEU A 48 -2.35 -7.07 3.14
N SER A 49 -2.01 -7.54 1.95
CA SER A 49 -2.18 -6.82 0.68
C SER A 49 -2.67 -7.79 -0.38
N LYS A 50 -3.58 -7.35 -1.26
CA LYS A 50 -4.12 -8.17 -2.37
C LYS A 50 -4.67 -9.54 -1.91
N GLY A 51 -5.23 -9.61 -0.71
CA GLY A 51 -5.78 -10.84 -0.12
C GLY A 51 -4.73 -11.84 0.39
N GLN A 52 -3.45 -11.46 0.47
CA GLN A 52 -2.36 -12.30 0.95
C GLN A 52 -1.68 -11.69 2.18
N ILE A 53 -1.12 -12.54 3.04
CA ILE A 53 -0.25 -12.10 4.15
C ILE A 53 1.13 -11.83 3.57
N VAL A 54 1.50 -10.55 3.50
CA VAL A 54 2.81 -10.09 3.03
C VAL A 54 3.84 -10.19 4.14
N LYS A 55 3.42 -9.89 5.38
CA LYS A 55 4.30 -9.90 6.55
C LYS A 55 3.54 -10.39 7.78
N ALA A 56 4.20 -11.20 8.60
CA ALA A 56 3.71 -11.64 9.89
C ALA A 56 4.87 -11.62 10.90
N GLU A 57 4.71 -10.90 12.00
CA GLU A 57 5.73 -10.79 13.03
C GLU A 57 5.11 -10.82 14.43
N ARG A 58 5.93 -11.27 15.39
CA ARG A 58 5.58 -11.32 16.81
C ARG A 58 6.52 -10.40 17.59
N TYR A 59 5.96 -9.65 18.50
CA TYR A 59 6.68 -8.72 19.36
C TYR A 59 6.32 -9.00 20.82
N ASN A 60 7.32 -9.22 21.66
CA ASN A 60 7.11 -9.39 23.09
C ASN A 60 7.06 -8.00 23.76
N ARG A 61 5.85 -7.57 24.11
CA ARG A 61 5.63 -6.34 24.89
C ARG A 61 6.00 -6.60 26.35
N LYS A 62 6.74 -5.66 26.94
CA LYS A 62 7.20 -5.65 28.35
C LYS A 62 6.58 -4.49 29.12
N GLY A 63 5.25 -4.51 29.25
CA GLY A 63 4.49 -3.50 30.01
C GLY A 63 4.34 -2.14 29.35
N GLN A 64 4.86 -1.90 28.14
CA GLN A 64 4.65 -0.63 27.44
C GLN A 64 3.16 -0.44 27.12
N SER A 65 2.61 0.75 27.40
CA SER A 65 1.24 1.10 27.01
C SER A 65 1.11 1.46 25.53
N ILE A 66 2.23 1.81 24.89
CA ILE A 66 2.31 2.18 23.47
C ILE A 66 3.51 1.47 22.83
N ILE A 67 3.31 0.87 21.67
CA ILE A 67 4.38 0.37 20.79
C ILE A 67 4.35 1.16 19.49
N SER A 68 5.53 1.53 18.98
CA SER A 68 5.68 2.09 17.63
C SER A 68 6.19 1.03 16.67
N LEU A 69 5.42 0.78 15.62
CA LEU A 69 5.72 -0.17 14.57
C LEU A 69 6.10 0.61 13.30
N SER A 70 7.33 0.41 12.83
CA SER A 70 7.81 1.00 11.58
C SER A 70 7.62 0.05 10.41
N VAL A 71 6.92 0.50 9.37
CA VAL A 71 6.74 -0.24 8.11
C VAL A 71 7.36 0.55 6.98
N ARG A 72 8.25 -0.11 6.23
CA ARG A 72 8.74 0.40 4.95
C ARG A 72 7.71 0.12 3.87
N ILE A 73 7.27 1.15 3.15
CA ILE A 73 6.29 0.98 2.09
C ILE A 73 6.96 0.46 0.81
N THR A 74 6.57 -0.74 0.41
CA THR A 74 7.13 -1.48 -0.74
C THR A 74 6.07 -1.70 -1.83
N LYS A 75 6.51 -2.09 -3.03
CA LYS A 75 5.65 -2.21 -4.23
C LYS A 75 4.48 -3.19 -4.08
N ASP A 76 4.64 -4.20 -3.25
CA ASP A 76 3.64 -5.21 -2.90
C ASP A 76 2.49 -4.66 -2.04
N LEU A 77 2.67 -3.51 -1.38
CA LEU A 77 1.65 -2.85 -0.56
C LEU A 77 0.73 -1.90 -1.37
N VAL A 78 1.04 -1.66 -2.65
CA VAL A 78 0.18 -0.88 -3.56
C VAL A 78 -0.97 -1.76 -4.06
N PRO A 79 -2.23 -1.27 -4.12
CA PRO A 79 -2.66 0.10 -3.85
C PRO A 79 -3.00 0.37 -2.37
N SER A 80 -3.19 -0.69 -1.59
CA SER A 80 -3.50 -0.54 -0.17
C SER A 80 -3.14 -1.80 0.58
N PHE A 81 -2.99 -1.67 1.89
CA PHE A 81 -2.80 -2.80 2.78
C PHE A 81 -3.63 -2.65 4.05
N ARG A 82 -3.86 -3.78 4.72
CA ARG A 82 -4.50 -3.84 6.04
C ARG A 82 -3.45 -4.24 7.06
N LEU A 83 -3.24 -3.39 8.06
CA LEU A 83 -2.49 -3.74 9.25
C LEU A 83 -3.47 -4.33 10.26
N VAL A 84 -3.27 -5.59 10.63
CA VAL A 84 -4.05 -6.29 11.65
C VAL A 84 -3.10 -6.61 12.80
N ALA A 85 -3.50 -6.35 14.03
CA ALA A 85 -2.72 -6.71 15.20
C ALA A 85 -3.61 -7.33 16.27
N TYR A 86 -3.08 -8.29 17.01
CA TYR A 86 -3.80 -8.91 18.12
C TYR A 86 -2.86 -9.41 19.21
N TYR A 87 -3.40 -9.55 20.42
CA TYR A 87 -2.74 -10.21 21.55
C TYR A 87 -3.75 -11.07 22.32
N HIS A 88 -3.23 -11.93 23.20
CA HIS A 88 -4.03 -12.83 24.03
C HIS A 88 -4.01 -12.44 25.51
N VAL A 89 -5.16 -12.57 26.18
CA VAL A 89 -5.30 -12.50 27.65
C VAL A 89 -6.10 -13.71 28.13
N GLY A 90 -5.41 -14.74 28.63
CA GLY A 90 -6.07 -16.00 28.96
C GLY A 90 -6.76 -16.61 27.74
N SER A 91 -8.10 -16.65 27.75
CA SER A 91 -8.93 -17.13 26.63
C SER A 91 -9.51 -16.02 25.74
N GLU A 92 -9.17 -14.76 26.01
CA GLU A 92 -9.58 -13.60 25.21
C GLU A 92 -8.55 -13.30 24.13
N VAL A 93 -9.02 -13.00 22.92
CA VAL A 93 -8.23 -12.42 21.84
C VAL A 93 -8.67 -10.98 21.69
N VAL A 94 -7.73 -10.05 21.82
CA VAL A 94 -7.98 -8.61 21.66
C VAL A 94 -7.28 -8.17 20.39
N SER A 95 -8.03 -7.60 19.45
CA SER A 95 -7.52 -7.26 18.12
C SER A 95 -8.01 -5.91 17.65
N ASP A 96 -7.22 -5.28 16.79
CA ASP A 96 -7.64 -4.11 16.02
C ASP A 96 -7.04 -4.18 14.61
N SER A 97 -7.59 -3.39 13.69
CA SER A 97 -7.08 -3.30 12.34
C SER A 97 -7.41 -1.98 11.69
N ILE A 98 -6.48 -1.48 10.88
CA ILE A 98 -6.66 -0.30 10.05
C ILE A 98 -6.40 -0.64 8.60
N TRP A 99 -7.08 0.08 7.71
CA TRP A 99 -6.83 0.05 6.28
C TRP A 99 -6.02 1.29 5.92
N VAL A 100 -4.97 1.11 5.12
CA VAL A 100 -4.01 2.15 4.78
C VAL A 100 -3.92 2.25 3.28
N ASP A 101 -4.18 3.45 2.76
CA ASP A 101 -4.08 3.76 1.34
C ASP A 101 -2.64 4.09 0.96
N VAL A 102 -2.23 3.61 -0.21
CA VAL A 102 -0.90 3.85 -0.77
C VAL A 102 -1.10 4.35 -2.19
N LYS A 103 -0.43 5.44 -2.54
CA LYS A 103 -0.57 6.08 -3.84
C LYS A 103 -0.48 5.08 -5.00
N ASP A 104 -1.53 5.07 -5.82
CA ASP A 104 -1.63 4.24 -7.01
C ASP A 104 -0.51 4.56 -7.98
N THR A 105 0.39 3.60 -8.17
CA THR A 105 1.52 3.70 -9.08
C THR A 105 1.77 2.35 -9.74
N CYS A 106 2.37 2.38 -10.93
CA CYS A 106 2.90 1.16 -11.53
C CYS A 106 3.99 0.57 -10.61
N MET A 107 3.95 -0.75 -10.40
CA MET A 107 5.04 -1.45 -9.68
C MET A 107 6.38 -1.31 -10.42
N GLY A 108 6.36 -0.95 -11.70
CA GLY A 108 7.53 -0.74 -12.54
C GLY A 108 7.50 0.60 -13.26
N THR A 109 8.54 0.84 -14.06
CA THR A 109 8.60 2.04 -14.89
C THR A 109 8.23 1.71 -16.34
N LEU A 110 7.39 2.54 -16.94
CA LEU A 110 7.21 2.60 -18.40
C LEU A 110 7.00 4.06 -18.81
N LYS A 111 7.87 4.59 -19.68
CA LYS A 111 7.77 5.95 -20.22
C LYS A 111 8.03 5.91 -21.72
N LEU A 112 7.20 6.63 -22.47
CA LEU A 112 7.35 6.86 -23.90
C LEU A 112 7.72 8.32 -24.12
N SER A 113 8.72 8.56 -24.96
CA SER A 113 9.15 9.90 -25.35
C SER A 113 9.62 9.91 -26.80
N LEU A 114 9.56 11.07 -27.44
CA LEU A 114 10.12 11.25 -28.77
C LEU A 114 11.53 11.81 -28.66
N LYS A 115 12.47 11.22 -29.39
CA LYS A 115 13.84 11.74 -29.46
C LYS A 115 13.83 13.09 -30.18
N ASP A 116 14.60 14.05 -29.66
CA ASP A 116 14.80 15.38 -30.25
C ASP A 116 13.53 16.21 -30.46
N ASN A 117 12.41 15.86 -29.79
CA ASN A 117 11.17 16.63 -29.80
C ASN A 117 10.62 16.92 -28.39
N PRO A 118 11.40 17.60 -27.53
CA PRO A 118 10.95 17.94 -26.17
C PRO A 118 9.79 18.94 -26.16
N ASP A 119 9.65 19.76 -27.20
CA ASP A 119 8.66 20.84 -27.30
C ASP A 119 7.34 20.42 -27.98
N GLY A 120 7.21 19.16 -28.40
CA GLY A 120 5.99 18.65 -29.03
C GLY A 120 5.71 19.24 -30.42
N LYS A 121 6.76 19.43 -31.23
CA LYS A 121 6.65 19.81 -32.65
C LYS A 121 5.75 18.84 -33.40
N ILE A 122 4.96 19.40 -34.31
CA ILE A 122 4.06 18.65 -35.18
C ILE A 122 4.89 17.98 -36.28
N TYR A 123 4.58 16.70 -36.54
CA TYR A 123 5.15 15.97 -37.66
C TYR A 123 4.24 16.07 -38.88
N GLU A 124 4.83 16.29 -40.04
CA GLU A 124 4.12 16.13 -41.31
C GLU A 124 3.82 14.64 -41.56
N PRO A 125 2.78 14.33 -42.36
CA PRO A 125 2.50 12.95 -42.76
C PRO A 125 3.74 12.28 -43.37
N TYR A 126 3.94 11.00 -43.06
CA TYR A 126 5.05 10.18 -43.55
C TYR A 126 6.45 10.56 -43.02
N VAL A 127 6.57 11.55 -42.14
CA VAL A 127 7.86 11.88 -41.51
C VAL A 127 8.22 10.82 -40.47
N GLU A 128 9.45 10.30 -40.58
CA GLU A 128 10.03 9.37 -39.61
C GLU A 128 10.35 10.07 -38.29
N PHE A 129 10.18 9.34 -37.19
CA PHE A 129 10.56 9.80 -35.86
C PHE A 129 11.07 8.64 -35.01
N ASP A 130 11.93 8.98 -34.06
CA ASP A 130 12.50 8.02 -33.12
C ASP A 130 11.65 8.00 -31.83
N LEU A 131 10.94 6.87 -31.60
CA LEU A 131 10.24 6.62 -30.35
C LEU A 131 11.19 5.96 -29.33
N VAL A 132 11.40 6.63 -28.20
CA VAL A 132 12.18 6.12 -27.08
C VAL A 132 11.26 5.46 -26.06
N VAL A 133 11.49 4.17 -25.80
CA VAL A 133 10.77 3.37 -24.81
C VAL A 133 11.68 3.11 -23.62
N THR A 134 11.35 3.69 -22.47
CA THR A 134 12.08 3.48 -21.21
C THR A 134 11.25 2.60 -20.30
N GLY A 135 11.82 1.51 -19.79
CA GLY A 135 11.14 0.68 -18.79
C GLY A 135 12.10 -0.22 -18.01
N ASP A 136 11.53 -1.08 -17.18
CA ASP A 136 12.31 -1.97 -16.33
C ASP A 136 13.07 -3.05 -17.14
N PRO A 137 14.23 -3.53 -16.67
CA PRO A 137 14.97 -4.59 -17.34
C PRO A 137 14.13 -5.83 -17.60
N SER A 138 14.25 -6.40 -18.79
CA SER A 138 13.51 -7.60 -19.25
C SER A 138 11.98 -7.43 -19.37
N ALA A 139 11.44 -6.21 -19.25
CA ALA A 139 10.04 -5.95 -19.52
C ALA A 139 9.68 -6.23 -20.99
N LYS A 140 8.53 -6.88 -21.22
CA LYS A 140 7.94 -7.02 -22.56
C LYS A 140 6.96 -5.87 -22.79
N VAL A 141 7.19 -5.08 -23.83
CA VAL A 141 6.37 -3.90 -24.13
C VAL A 141 5.55 -4.15 -25.40
N GLY A 142 4.23 -4.01 -25.29
CA GLY A 142 3.32 -3.98 -26.42
C GLY A 142 3.05 -2.53 -26.84
N LEU A 143 3.14 -2.24 -28.13
CA LEU A 143 2.89 -0.91 -28.68
C LEU A 143 1.70 -0.95 -29.65
N VAL A 144 0.88 0.10 -29.61
CA VAL A 144 -0.21 0.32 -30.56
C VAL A 144 -0.33 1.81 -30.83
N ALA A 145 -0.54 2.18 -32.09
CA ALA A 145 -0.87 3.54 -32.50
C ALA A 145 -2.35 3.57 -32.90
N VAL A 146 -3.09 4.54 -32.38
CA VAL A 146 -4.54 4.67 -32.59
C VAL A 146 -4.88 6.11 -32.94
N ASP A 147 -5.69 6.31 -33.98
CA ASP A 147 -6.23 7.63 -34.32
C ASP A 147 -7.12 8.16 -33.19
N LYS A 148 -6.95 9.43 -32.82
CA LYS A 148 -7.69 10.07 -31.74
C LYS A 148 -9.21 10.06 -31.97
N GLY A 149 -9.67 10.07 -33.22
CA GLY A 149 -11.09 10.00 -33.58
C GLY A 149 -11.79 8.72 -33.08
N VAL A 150 -11.06 7.61 -32.95
CA VAL A 150 -11.61 6.35 -32.40
C VAL A 150 -12.04 6.53 -30.94
N PHE A 151 -11.31 7.34 -30.17
CA PHE A 151 -11.65 7.60 -28.76
C PHE A 151 -12.89 8.48 -28.58
N VAL A 152 -13.42 9.10 -29.64
CA VAL A 152 -14.70 9.80 -29.60
C VAL A 152 -15.88 8.81 -29.59
N LEU A 153 -15.68 7.62 -30.19
CA LEU A 153 -16.73 6.64 -30.40
C LEU A 153 -16.87 5.64 -29.24
N ASN A 154 -15.80 5.36 -28.49
CA ASN A 154 -15.80 4.38 -27.40
C ASN A 154 -14.89 4.80 -26.24
N LYS A 155 -15.33 4.54 -25.00
CA LYS A 155 -14.65 4.90 -23.75
C LYS A 155 -13.99 3.73 -23.00
N ASN A 156 -14.19 2.49 -23.45
CA ASN A 156 -13.61 1.32 -22.80
C ASN A 156 -12.11 1.24 -23.08
N ARG A 157 -11.28 1.77 -22.18
CA ARG A 157 -9.82 1.84 -22.29
C ARG A 157 -9.20 1.22 -21.05
N LEU A 158 -8.12 0.45 -21.24
CA LEU A 158 -7.28 0.01 -20.14
C LEU A 158 -6.42 1.20 -19.67
N THR A 159 -6.37 1.42 -18.36
CA THR A 159 -5.58 2.46 -17.70
C THR A 159 -4.87 1.87 -16.50
#